data_AF-A0A820G0D4-F1
#
_entry.id   AF-A0A820G0D4-F1
#
_cell.length_a   1.000
_cell.length_b   1.000
_cell.length_c   1.000
_cell.angle_alpha   90.00
_cell.angle_beta   90.00
_cell.angle_gamma   90.00
#
_symmetry.space_group_name_H-M   'P 1'
#
loop_
_entity.id
_entity.type
_entity.pdbx_description
1 polymer ?
#
loop_
_entity_poly.entity_id
_entity_poly.type
_entity_poly.pdbx_seq_one_letter_code
_entity_poly.pdbx_strand_id
1 'polypeptide(L)' 'MYLDELAAQFKLRTQDVIDRLKYLEESGAITGLFDDRGKYIYLTRDEMDRVTKAIRQRGRISFSD' A
#
# COMPACT_ATOMS: atom_id res chain seq x y z
N MET A 1 -2.97 -7.64 0.56
CA MET A 1 -4.34 -7.86 0.05
C MET A 1 -4.29 -7.85 -1.46
N TYR A 2 -4.89 -8.82 -2.15
CA TYR A 2 -4.94 -8.79 -3.62
C TYR A 2 -6.09 -7.88 -4.09
N LEU A 3 -5.83 -7.08 -5.12
CA LEU A 3 -6.78 -6.07 -5.60
C LEU A 3 -7.99 -6.67 -6.32
N ASP A 4 -7.81 -7.82 -6.99
CA ASP A 4 -8.88 -8.56 -7.67
C ASP A 4 -9.83 -9.24 -6.68
N GLU A 5 -9.30 -9.82 -5.59
CA GLU A 5 -10.11 -10.36 -4.49
C GLU A 5 -10.96 -9.25 -3.85
N LEU A 6 -10.35 -8.08 -3.60
CA LEU A 6 -11.05 -6.91 -3.07
C LEU A 6 -12.12 -6.42 -4.07
N ALA A 7 -11.79 -6.35 -5.35
CA ALA A 7 -12.73 -5.96 -6.39
C ALA A 7 -13.93 -6.91 -6.45
N ALA A 8 -13.70 -8.23 -6.37
CA ALA A 8 -14.75 -9.23 -6.33
C ALA A 8 -15.66 -9.07 -5.09
N GLN A 9 -15.07 -8.84 -3.91
CA GLN A 9 -15.82 -8.63 -2.67
C GLN A 9 -16.76 -7.41 -2.76
N PHE A 10 -16.30 -6.33 -3.40
CA PHE A 10 -17.07 -5.09 -3.54
C PHE A 10 -17.87 -5.00 -4.84
N LYS A 11 -17.83 -6.04 -5.70
CA LYS A 11 -18.46 -6.05 -7.03
C LYS A 11 -18.03 -4.87 -7.91
N LEU A 12 -16.76 -4.50 -7.82
CA LEU A 12 -16.13 -3.44 -8.59
C LEU A 12 -15.19 -4.03 -9.64
N ARG A 13 -14.78 -3.25 -10.63
CA ARG A 13 -13.61 -3.61 -11.44
C ARG A 13 -12.35 -3.33 -10.62
N THR A 14 -11.29 -4.09 -10.86
CA THR A 14 -9.99 -3.88 -10.19
C THR A 14 -9.49 -2.43 -10.36
N GLN A 15 -9.72 -1.81 -11.52
CA GLN A 15 -9.36 -0.41 -11.74
C GLN A 15 -10.11 0.55 -10.82
N ASP A 16 -11.41 0.33 -10.60
CA ASP A 16 -12.23 1.18 -9.73
C ASP A 16 -11.76 1.06 -8.25
N VAL A 17 -11.26 -0.11 -7.85
CA VAL A 17 -10.61 -0.31 -6.54
C VAL A 17 -9.29 0.44 -6.44
N ILE A 18 -8.44 0.35 -7.47
CA ILE A 18 -7.15 1.07 -7.53
C ILE A 18 -7.38 2.57 -7.38
N ASP A 19 -8.32 3.13 -8.15
CA ASP A 19 -8.60 4.57 -8.15
C ASP A 19 -9.11 5.03 -6.79
N ARG A 20 -9.94 4.21 -6.13
CA ARG A 20 -10.45 4.52 -4.79
C ARG A 20 -9.38 4.42 -3.70
N LEU A 21 -8.48 3.45 -3.78
CA LEU A 21 -7.33 3.35 -2.87
C LEU A 21 -6.43 4.57 -3.01
N LYS A 22 -6.08 4.97 -4.25
CA LYS A 22 -5.29 6.18 -4.51
C LYS A 22 -5.95 7.43 -3.95
N TYR A 23 -7.26 7.60 -4.16
CA TYR A 23 -8.01 8.72 -3.58
C TYR A 23 -7.93 8.75 -2.04
N LEU A 24 -8.06 7.58 -1.39
CA LEU A 24 -7.95 7.49 0.06
C LEU A 24 -6.53 7.79 0.56
N GLU A 25 -5.50 7.38 -0.17
CA GLU A 25 -4.11 7.73 0.12
C GLU A 25 -3.83 9.22 -0.05
N GLU A 26 -4.30 9.83 -1.13
CA GLU A 26 -4.17 11.27 -1.39
C GLU A 26 -4.88 12.11 -0.33
N SER A 27 -6.03 11.65 0.17
CA SER A 27 -6.74 12.28 1.30
C SER A 27 -6.06 12.05 2.65
N GLY A 28 -5.07 11.16 2.73
CA GLY A 28 -4.39 10.77 3.97
C GLY A 28 -5.22 9.89 4.90
N ALA A 29 -6.36 9.37 4.43
CA ALA A 29 -7.22 8.48 5.20
C ALA A 29 -6.59 7.09 5.41
N ILE A 30 -5.79 6.65 4.44
CA ILE A 30 -4.99 5.42 4.53
C ILE A 30 -3.56 5.70 4.07
N THR A 31 -2.65 4.80 4.42
CA THR A 31 -1.28 4.77 3.93
C THR A 31 -0.95 3.35 3.53
N GLY A 32 -0.27 3.17 2.40
CA GLY A 32 0.12 1.84 1.95
C GLY A 32 1.01 1.88 0.73
N LEU A 33 1.24 0.69 0.18
CA LEU A 33 2.08 0.48 -1.00
C LEU A 33 1.41 -0.47 -1.97
N PHE A 34 1.51 -0.14 -3.25
CA PHE A 34 1.18 -1.04 -4.33
C PHE A 34 2.41 -1.87 -4.70
N ASP A 35 2.23 -3.18 -4.77
CA ASP A 35 3.20 -4.13 -5.31
C ASP A 35 2.92 -4.34 -6.80
N ASP A 36 3.96 -4.67 -7.59
CA ASP A 36 3.87 -4.90 -9.05
C ASP A 36 2.98 -6.10 -9.40
N ARG A 37 2.74 -7.00 -8.45
CA ARG A 37 1.88 -8.18 -8.60
C ARG A 37 0.41 -7.92 -8.25
N GLY A 38 0.00 -6.66 -8.11
CA GLY A 38 -1.39 -6.30 -7.86
C GLY A 38 -1.84 -6.48 -6.41
N LYS A 39 -0.90 -6.37 -5.46
CA LYS A 39 -1.22 -6.30 -4.03
C LYS A 39 -1.23 -4.86 -3.54
N TYR A 40 -2.12 -4.60 -2.59
CA TYR A 40 -2.04 -3.43 -1.71
C TYR A 40 -1.60 -3.88 -0.31
N ILE A 41 -0.57 -3.24 0.21
CA ILE A 41 -0.04 -3.44 1.56
C ILE A 41 -0.40 -2.20 2.36
N TYR A 42 -1.41 -2.31 3.22
CA TYR A 42 -1.77 -1.26 4.15
C TYR A 42 -0.70 -1.17 5.25
N LEU A 43 -0.26 0.05 5.56
CA LEU A 43 0.65 0.35 6.64
C LEU A 43 0.02 1.45 7.48
N THR A 44 0.09 1.33 8.80
CA THR A 44 -0.27 2.45 9.66
C THR A 44 0.75 3.58 9.52
N ARG A 45 0.36 4.82 9.86
CA ARG A 45 1.30 5.96 9.87
C ARG A 45 2.51 5.69 10.77
N ASP A 46 2.28 5.12 11.95
CA ASP A 46 3.33 4.74 12.90
C ASP A 46 4.33 3.73 12.31
N GLU A 47 3.85 2.73 11.58
CA GLU A 47 4.72 1.78 10.89
C GLU A 47 5.51 2.45 9.78
N MET A 48 4.89 3.38 9.04
CA MET A 48 5.55 4.12 7.97
C MET A 48 6.62 5.07 8.51
N ASP A 49 6.40 5.67 9.67
CA ASP A 49 7.40 6.47 10.38
C ASP A 49 8.58 5.62 10.86
N ARG A 50 8.31 4.41 11.36
CA ARG A 50 9.38 3.45 11.73
C ARG A 50 10.20 3.02 10.53
N VAL A 51 9.57 2.74 9.39
CA VAL A 51 10.25 2.41 8.12
C VAL A 51 11.10 3.60 7.66
N THR A 52 10.55 4.81 7.68
CA THR A 52 11.28 6.03 7.30
C THR A 52 12.51 6.24 8.19
N LYS A 53 12.35 6.06 9.51
CA LYS A 53 13.46 6.15 10.46
C LYS A 53 14.53 5.08 10.18
N ALA A 54 14.13 3.84 9.91
CA ALA A 54 15.05 2.75 9.61
C ALA A 54 15.86 3.02 8.33
N ILE A 55 15.21 3.49 7.25
CA ILE A 55 15.88 3.85 5.99
C ILE A 55 16.86 5.01 6.20
N ARG A 56 16.45 6.06 6.93
CA ARG A 56 17.33 7.20 7.23
C ARG A 56 18.57 6.81 8.03
N GLN A 57 18.42 5.88 8.96
CA GLN A 57 19.52 5.43 9.82
C GLN A 57 20.45 4.41 9.16
N ARG A 58 19.92 3.54 8.29
CA ARG A 58 20.65 2.38 7.74
C ARG A 58 20.96 2.49 6.24
N GLY A 59 20.47 3.54 5.56
CA GLY A 59 20.50 3.64 4.11
C GLY A 59 19.42 2.79 3.44
N ARG A 60 19.53 2.58 2.12
CA ARG A 60 18.60 1.72 1.37
C ARG A 60 18.67 0.29 1.90
N ILE A 61 17.58 -0.19 2.47
CA ILE A 61 17.46 -1.57 2.93
C ILE A 61 16.95 -2.40 1.75
N SER A 62 17.80 -3.28 1.25
CA SER A 62 17.38 -4.32 0.31
C SER A 62 16.88 -5.52 1.12
N PHE A 63 15.73 -6.08 0.76
CA PHE A 63 15.40 -7.44 1.17
C PHE A 63 16.27 -8.37 0.32
N SER A 64 17.29 -8.97 0.93
CA SER A 64 17.95 -10.14 0.37
C SER A 64 17.10 -11.34 0.76
N ASP A 65 16.75 -12.18 -0.21
CA ASP A 65 15.94 -13.39 -0.04
C ASP A 65 16.40 -14.29 1.13
#